data_AF-A0A6A4ZUM9-F1
#
_entry.id   AF-A0A6A4ZUM9-F1
#
_cell.length_a   1.000
_cell.length_b   1.000
_cell.length_c   1.000
_cell.angle_alpha   90.00
_cell.angle_beta   90.00
_cell.angle_gamma   90.00
#
_symmetry.space_group_name_H-M   'P 1'
#
loop_
_entity.id
_entity.type
_entity.pdbx_description
1 polymer ?
#
loop_
_entity_poly.entity_id
_entity_poly.type
_entity_poly.pdbx_seq_one_letter_code
_entity_poly.pdbx_strand_id
1 'polypeptide(L)'
;MSTDSPRKKLGFFGKADEVPAATAGGPALPPFFKHDVDLRPHALAVYDVDASTGNCTRLVDKLTSGQPRHWIVHAFTGPLLGLVRCAMPDDGALKPSKATTMSTVSDSTSIVTGSSITTGEATTGMHMTLEFYEWGGDGAEDIAGKSSVSTALHKVGPTLGGPLLVEWEHSGKYAVLVYPTKCHVIKWEGHSSKLLPLHEMSTPRPVQSVLWVHHALFTATEDEIKCYFICGSRTFSFVIASTTSCFDGQEEMNQTVDLADFPAAQRHPGGPLMLLGVFQEKLLCGGIMHQSMHSVTLKHPVLQFCMFVAQGVPKRALEVVPMISADLLDWMATFLEAFGFAADALDVPGTSSHVKVSICIKHMLVHTLADLLPSLVASVATDSADMMGTSLIQRACAALCRGGQEAAVAALLPTCMQMNKWNDALVMAMLVQDRATMAQVLASNQELSHALHTSNKNADVEAQWNQQMDAHGQIRPARFAGTWM
;
A
#
# COMPACT_ATOMS: atom_id res chain seq x y z
N MET A 1 -44.78 -27.63 -40.93
CA MET A 1 -43.51 -26.89 -40.77
C MET A 1 -43.78 -25.46 -41.17
N SER A 2 -44.06 -24.61 -40.18
CA SER A 2 -44.21 -23.16 -40.31
C SER A 2 -44.06 -22.55 -38.93
N THR A 3 -43.39 -21.41 -38.90
CA THR A 3 -43.15 -20.49 -37.81
C THR A 3 -44.45 -19.96 -37.18
N ASP A 4 -44.46 -19.79 -35.86
CA ASP A 4 -45.15 -18.69 -35.17
C ASP A 4 -44.67 -18.54 -33.71
N SER A 5 -44.32 -17.32 -33.32
CA SER A 5 -44.47 -16.79 -31.95
C SER A 5 -45.71 -15.85 -31.97
N PRO A 6 -46.23 -15.20 -30.90
CA PRO A 6 -45.93 -15.22 -29.45
C PRO A 6 -47.20 -15.24 -28.54
N ARG A 7 -47.00 -15.22 -27.21
CA ARG A 7 -47.91 -14.73 -26.13
C ARG A 7 -49.35 -15.30 -25.97
N LYS A 8 -49.59 -15.91 -24.80
CA LYS A 8 -50.69 -15.61 -23.84
C LYS A 8 -50.31 -16.29 -22.51
N LYS A 9 -49.95 -15.59 -21.43
CA LYS A 9 -50.64 -14.62 -20.55
C LYS A 9 -51.09 -15.29 -19.25
N LEU A 10 -50.59 -14.72 -18.14
CA LEU A 10 -51.19 -14.51 -16.80
C LEU A 10 -51.99 -15.68 -16.22
N GLY A 11 -51.71 -16.19 -15.03
CA GLY A 11 -51.12 -15.59 -13.84
C GLY A 11 -51.90 -16.16 -12.63
N PHE A 12 -51.27 -16.25 -11.46
CA PHE A 12 -51.84 -15.87 -10.16
C PHE A 12 -50.88 -16.28 -9.04
N PHE A 13 -50.73 -15.37 -8.09
CA PHE A 13 -49.86 -15.39 -6.93
C PHE A 13 -50.06 -16.67 -6.08
N GLY A 14 -48.98 -17.44 -5.92
CA GLY A 14 -48.83 -18.44 -4.86
C GLY A 14 -47.99 -17.84 -3.74
N LYS A 15 -48.46 -18.04 -2.52
CA LYS A 15 -48.07 -17.33 -1.29
C LYS A 15 -46.57 -17.38 -0.98
N ALA A 16 -46.14 -16.32 -0.29
CA ALA A 16 -44.96 -16.35 0.56
C ALA A 16 -44.99 -17.63 1.41
N ASP A 17 -44.09 -18.57 1.10
CA ASP A 17 -43.77 -19.61 2.06
C ASP A 17 -43.00 -18.94 3.18
N GLU A 18 -43.67 -18.91 4.32
CA GLU A 18 -43.18 -18.51 5.62
C GLU A 18 -41.81 -19.13 5.83
N VAL A 19 -40.79 -18.26 5.86
CA VAL A 19 -39.59 -18.51 6.66
C VAL A 19 -40.13 -18.93 8.03
N PRO A 20 -39.85 -20.15 8.53
CA PRO A 20 -40.29 -20.52 9.86
C PRO A 20 -39.72 -19.46 10.78
N ALA A 21 -40.62 -18.69 11.40
CA ALA A 21 -40.28 -17.71 12.41
C ALA A 21 -39.34 -18.42 13.37
N ALA A 22 -38.07 -18.01 13.35
CA ALA A 22 -37.12 -18.42 14.35
C ALA A 22 -37.79 -18.09 15.68
N THR A 23 -38.17 -19.15 16.39
CA THR A 23 -38.57 -19.09 17.78
C THR A 23 -37.59 -18.18 18.48
N ALA A 24 -38.12 -17.26 19.29
CA ALA A 24 -37.40 -16.21 20.00
C ALA A 24 -36.27 -16.77 20.89
N GLY A 25 -35.16 -17.10 20.25
CA GLY A 25 -33.97 -17.69 20.82
C GLY A 25 -32.86 -17.46 19.81
N GLY A 26 -32.01 -16.48 20.10
CA GLY A 26 -30.79 -16.24 19.34
C GLY A 26 -29.89 -17.47 19.26
N PRO A 27 -28.77 -17.40 18.52
CA PRO A 27 -27.84 -18.52 18.40
C PRO A 27 -27.48 -19.04 19.79
N ALA A 28 -27.86 -20.29 20.08
CA ALA A 28 -27.57 -20.91 21.35
C ALA A 28 -26.06 -20.98 21.51
N LEU A 29 -25.53 -20.25 22.48
CA LEU A 29 -24.15 -20.36 22.91
C LEU A 29 -23.82 -21.85 23.18
N PRO A 30 -22.62 -22.32 22.84
CA PRO A 30 -22.23 -23.71 23.08
C PRO A 30 -22.43 -24.08 24.57
N PRO A 31 -22.73 -25.34 24.90
CA PRO A 31 -23.14 -25.78 26.24
C PRO A 31 -22.09 -25.55 27.35
N PHE A 32 -20.89 -25.08 27.01
CA PHE A 32 -19.87 -24.60 27.94
C PHE A 32 -20.24 -23.28 28.65
N PHE A 33 -21.21 -22.51 28.15
CA PHE A 33 -21.68 -21.27 28.80
C PHE A 33 -22.77 -21.48 29.86
N LYS A 34 -23.09 -22.73 30.22
CA LYS A 34 -24.08 -23.06 31.27
C LYS A 34 -23.55 -22.99 32.70
N HIS A 35 -22.27 -22.70 32.90
CA HIS A 35 -21.77 -22.33 34.21
C HIS A 35 -21.95 -20.83 34.37
N ASP A 36 -22.55 -20.40 35.48
CA ASP A 36 -22.58 -19.00 35.91
C ASP A 36 -21.17 -18.42 35.75
N VAL A 37 -20.94 -17.68 34.67
CA VAL A 37 -19.68 -16.99 34.44
C VAL A 37 -19.62 -15.93 35.52
N ASP A 38 -18.71 -16.11 36.46
CA ASP A 38 -18.52 -15.21 37.57
C ASP A 38 -18.15 -13.81 37.03
N LEU A 39 -19.14 -12.91 37.00
CA LEU A 39 -19.05 -11.56 36.43
C LEU A 39 -18.19 -10.60 37.29
N ARG A 40 -17.40 -11.14 38.22
CA ARG A 40 -16.46 -10.37 39.02
C ARG A 40 -15.40 -9.75 38.09
N PRO A 41 -14.98 -8.50 38.34
CA PRO A 41 -13.95 -7.85 37.53
C PRO A 41 -12.68 -8.71 37.55
N HIS A 42 -12.33 -9.23 36.37
CA HIS A 42 -11.14 -10.05 36.20
C HIS A 42 -9.91 -9.18 36.45
N ALA A 43 -9.05 -9.64 37.37
CA ALA A 43 -7.80 -8.99 37.70
C ALA A 43 -6.68 -9.67 36.91
N LEU A 44 -6.04 -8.94 36.00
CA LEU A 44 -4.81 -9.41 35.40
C LEU A 44 -3.64 -9.03 36.31
N ALA A 45 -2.82 -10.00 36.69
CA ALA A 45 -1.52 -9.76 37.31
C ALA A 45 -0.42 -10.07 36.30
N VAL A 46 0.58 -9.20 36.22
CA VAL A 46 1.72 -9.37 35.30
C VAL A 46 2.96 -9.61 36.14
N TYR A 47 3.73 -10.63 35.76
CA TYR A 47 4.97 -11.02 36.42
C TYR A 47 6.12 -10.88 35.43
N ASP A 48 7.22 -10.30 35.88
CA ASP A 48 8.52 -10.40 35.22
C ASP A 48 9.19 -11.69 35.71
N VAL A 49 9.77 -12.44 34.79
CA VAL A 49 10.43 -13.71 35.09
C VAL A 49 11.85 -13.57 34.60
N ASP A 50 12.78 -13.50 35.55
CA ASP A 50 14.21 -13.48 35.24
C ASP A 50 14.59 -14.81 34.57
N ALA A 51 14.98 -14.74 33.30
CA ALA A 51 15.32 -15.90 32.49
C ALA A 51 16.53 -16.68 33.02
N SER A 52 17.39 -16.05 33.82
CA SER A 52 18.62 -16.65 34.35
C SER A 52 18.42 -17.32 35.71
N THR A 53 17.56 -16.76 36.56
CA THR A 53 17.31 -17.25 37.93
C THR A 53 15.97 -17.96 38.09
N GLY A 54 15.04 -17.79 37.14
CA GLY A 54 13.66 -18.25 37.24
C GLY A 54 12.84 -17.50 38.29
N ASN A 55 13.37 -16.42 38.85
CA ASN A 55 12.68 -15.64 39.86
C ASN A 55 11.56 -14.82 39.21
N CYS A 56 10.35 -15.00 39.73
CA CYS A 56 9.17 -14.25 39.31
C CYS A 56 9.02 -13.00 40.18
N THR A 57 9.34 -11.83 39.65
CA THR A 57 9.04 -10.53 40.26
C THR A 57 7.70 -10.03 39.76
N ARG A 58 6.74 -9.87 40.67
CA ARG A 58 5.40 -9.39 40.32
C ARG A 58 5.44 -7.90 39.95
N LEU A 59 5.18 -7.57 38.68
CA LEU A 59 5.16 -6.20 38.17
C LEU A 59 3.82 -5.53 38.45
N VAL A 60 2.69 -6.13 38.06
CA VAL A 60 1.37 -5.50 38.22
C VAL A 60 0.50 -6.35 39.14
N ASP A 61 0.02 -5.75 40.24
CA ASP A 61 -0.80 -6.43 41.25
C ASP A 61 -2.26 -6.61 40.80
N LYS A 62 -2.79 -5.63 40.04
CA LYS A 62 -4.17 -5.66 39.54
C LYS A 62 -4.37 -4.69 38.37
N LEU A 63 -4.33 -5.18 37.14
CA LEU A 63 -4.83 -4.43 35.98
C LEU A 63 -6.36 -4.63 35.97
N THR A 64 -7.06 -3.71 36.63
CA THR A 64 -8.53 -3.69 36.63
C THR A 64 -9.03 -2.98 35.38
N SER A 65 -10.25 -3.28 34.98
CA SER A 65 -10.88 -2.69 33.80
C SER A 65 -11.11 -1.18 33.85
N GLY A 66 -10.74 -0.49 34.94
CA GLY A 66 -10.92 0.94 35.15
C GLY A 66 -12.38 1.39 35.30
N GLN A 67 -13.32 0.70 34.64
CA GLN A 67 -14.75 0.97 34.65
C GLN A 67 -15.57 -0.29 34.95
N PRO A 68 -16.68 -0.19 35.70
CA PRO A 68 -17.63 -1.29 35.87
C PRO A 68 -18.14 -1.71 34.48
N ARG A 69 -18.22 -3.04 34.23
CA ARG A 69 -18.71 -3.66 32.98
C ARG A 69 -17.78 -3.63 31.75
N HIS A 70 -16.55 -3.15 31.90
CA HIS A 70 -15.49 -3.47 30.95
C HIS A 70 -14.75 -4.72 31.46
N TRP A 71 -14.59 -5.77 30.67
CA TRP A 71 -13.85 -6.97 31.07
C TRP A 71 -12.66 -7.19 30.16
N ILE A 72 -11.52 -7.58 30.71
CA ILE A 72 -10.38 -8.00 29.90
C ILE A 72 -10.66 -9.44 29.46
N VAL A 73 -10.79 -9.65 28.16
CA VAL A 73 -11.16 -10.96 27.57
C VAL A 73 -9.93 -11.66 27.00
N HIS A 74 -8.93 -10.89 26.55
CA HIS A 74 -7.72 -11.45 25.97
C HIS A 74 -6.53 -10.50 26.14
N ALA A 75 -5.33 -11.06 26.15
CA ALA A 75 -4.09 -10.30 26.12
C ALA A 75 -3.17 -10.84 25.02
N PHE A 76 -2.67 -9.96 24.16
CA PHE A 76 -1.68 -10.25 23.14
C PHE A 76 -0.32 -9.79 23.62
N THR A 77 0.66 -10.69 23.54
CA THR A 77 2.05 -10.41 23.86
C THR A 77 2.82 -10.01 22.62
N GLY A 78 3.79 -9.13 22.78
CA GLY A 78 4.66 -8.64 21.73
C GLY A 78 5.56 -7.54 22.29
N PRO A 79 6.09 -6.66 21.44
CA PRO A 79 6.81 -5.46 21.90
C PRO A 79 5.93 -4.55 22.75
N LEU A 80 4.62 -4.57 22.50
CA LEU A 80 3.59 -3.94 23.31
C LEU A 80 2.67 -4.99 23.92
N LEU A 81 2.17 -4.71 25.12
CA LEU A 81 1.10 -5.47 25.74
C LEU A 81 -0.25 -5.02 25.15
N GLY A 82 -0.87 -5.85 24.33
CA GLY A 82 -2.21 -5.60 23.78
C GLY A 82 -3.29 -6.17 24.68
N LEU A 83 -4.22 -5.36 25.17
CA LEU A 83 -5.34 -5.79 26.01
C LEU A 83 -6.66 -5.63 25.27
N VAL A 84 -7.39 -6.73 25.11
CA VAL A 84 -8.74 -6.73 24.54
C VAL A 84 -9.76 -6.58 25.65
N ARG A 85 -10.54 -5.51 25.60
CA ARG A 85 -11.62 -5.23 26.54
C ARG A 85 -12.99 -5.36 25.88
N CYS A 86 -13.90 -6.05 26.56
CA CYS A 86 -15.30 -6.16 26.23
C CYS A 86 -16.11 -5.20 27.08
N ALA A 87 -16.88 -4.31 26.45
CA ALA A 87 -17.93 -3.55 27.13
C ALA A 87 -19.26 -4.28 26.95
N MET A 88 -19.91 -4.62 28.06
CA MET A 88 -21.26 -5.21 28.04
C MET A 88 -22.32 -4.11 27.85
N PRO A 89 -23.43 -4.40 27.15
CA PRO A 89 -24.50 -3.42 26.96
C PRO A 89 -25.13 -3.00 28.28
N ASP A 90 -25.56 -1.74 28.36
CA ASP A 90 -26.33 -1.26 29.51
C ASP A 90 -27.73 -1.88 29.53
N ASP A 91 -28.09 -2.54 30.63
CA ASP A 91 -29.44 -3.08 30.91
C ASP A 91 -30.55 -2.00 31.03
N GLY A 92 -30.34 -0.77 30.57
CA GLY A 92 -31.25 0.33 30.85
C GLY A 92 -31.21 1.48 29.86
N ALA A 93 -31.73 1.28 28.64
CA ALA A 93 -32.54 2.26 27.92
C ALA A 93 -33.01 1.69 26.56
N LEU A 94 -34.00 0.79 26.58
CA LEU A 94 -34.92 0.66 25.46
C LEU A 94 -35.75 1.97 25.37
N LYS A 95 -35.16 3.01 24.79
CA LYS A 95 -35.96 4.14 24.29
C LYS A 95 -36.67 3.66 23.02
N PRO A 96 -38.00 3.75 22.93
CA PRO A 96 -38.71 3.36 21.71
C PRO A 96 -38.23 4.25 20.57
N SER A 97 -37.65 3.64 19.55
CA SER A 97 -37.24 4.31 18.33
C SER A 97 -38.46 4.95 17.69
N LYS A 98 -38.50 6.29 17.67
CA LYS A 98 -39.40 7.02 16.76
C LYS A 98 -38.94 6.72 15.34
N ALA A 99 -39.82 6.07 14.57
CA ALA A 99 -39.64 5.87 13.14
C ALA A 99 -39.29 7.20 12.47
N THR A 100 -38.08 7.31 11.92
CA THR A 100 -37.70 8.42 11.06
C THR A 100 -37.75 7.91 9.62
N THR A 101 -38.65 8.54 8.89
CA THR A 101 -39.00 8.34 7.50
C THR A 101 -37.77 8.34 6.60
N MET A 102 -37.75 7.42 5.62
CA MET A 102 -36.80 7.43 4.51
C MET A 102 -36.86 8.77 3.76
N SER A 103 -35.70 9.38 3.57
CA SER A 103 -35.51 10.42 2.54
C SER A 103 -34.14 10.24 1.87
N THR A 104 -34.20 9.65 0.68
CA THR A 104 -33.47 9.98 -0.56
C THR A 104 -32.03 10.52 -0.48
N VAL A 105 -31.16 9.72 -1.10
CA VAL A 105 -29.85 10.03 -1.69
C VAL A 105 -29.81 11.39 -2.38
N SER A 106 -28.73 12.14 -2.17
CA SER A 106 -28.24 13.17 -3.10
C SER A 106 -26.72 13.27 -2.98
N ASP A 107 -26.07 13.19 -4.15
CA ASP A 107 -24.62 13.27 -4.37
C ASP A 107 -23.99 14.58 -3.89
N SER A 108 -22.72 14.53 -3.45
CA SER A 108 -21.58 15.29 -4.01
C SER A 108 -20.38 15.39 -3.05
N THR A 109 -19.22 14.89 -3.51
CA THR A 109 -17.84 15.37 -3.29
C THR A 109 -17.44 15.98 -1.93
N SER A 110 -16.64 15.25 -1.15
CA SER A 110 -15.57 15.86 -0.33
C SER A 110 -14.47 14.86 0.09
N ILE A 111 -13.26 15.14 -0.41
CA ILE A 111 -11.93 15.08 0.21
C ILE A 111 -11.70 14.01 1.30
N VAL A 112 -10.89 13.03 0.91
CA VAL A 112 -10.25 11.99 1.74
C VAL A 112 -9.36 12.62 2.80
N THR A 113 -9.82 12.62 4.06
CA THR A 113 -8.95 12.70 5.24
C THR A 113 -9.65 11.99 6.41
N GLY A 114 -8.98 10.99 6.99
CA GLY A 114 -9.38 10.34 8.25
C GLY A 114 -10.28 9.12 8.11
N SER A 115 -9.75 8.00 7.60
CA SER A 115 -10.40 6.70 7.77
C SER A 115 -10.40 6.32 9.25
N SER A 116 -11.56 6.45 9.88
CA SER A 116 -11.78 6.10 11.27
C SER A 116 -11.57 4.60 11.50
N ILE A 117 -10.62 4.24 12.36
CA ILE A 117 -10.31 2.86 12.77
C ILE A 117 -11.36 2.34 13.81
N THR A 118 -12.44 3.08 14.04
CA THR A 118 -13.32 2.87 15.19
C THR A 118 -14.54 1.97 14.95
N THR A 119 -14.72 1.38 13.77
CA THR A 119 -15.92 0.58 13.49
C THR A 119 -15.64 -0.92 13.53
N GLY A 120 -15.72 -1.48 14.73
CA GLY A 120 -16.03 -2.91 14.88
C GLY A 120 -17.49 -3.15 14.51
N GLU A 121 -17.78 -4.22 13.76
CA GLU A 121 -19.15 -4.67 13.53
C GLU A 121 -19.78 -5.09 14.87
N ALA A 122 -20.83 -4.38 15.27
CA ALA A 122 -21.51 -4.59 16.53
C ALA A 122 -22.41 -5.84 16.47
N THR A 123 -21.96 -6.94 17.06
CA THR A 123 -22.87 -8.02 17.46
C THR A 123 -23.59 -7.60 18.73
N THR A 124 -24.87 -7.24 18.59
CA THR A 124 -25.87 -7.05 19.66
C THR A 124 -25.30 -6.58 21.01
N GLY A 125 -24.95 -5.28 21.10
CA GLY A 125 -24.67 -4.60 22.36
C GLY A 125 -23.29 -4.85 23.00
N MET A 126 -22.51 -5.82 22.52
CA MET A 126 -21.17 -6.11 23.04
C MET A 126 -20.11 -5.39 22.19
N HIS A 127 -19.29 -4.54 22.81
CA HIS A 127 -18.24 -3.79 22.08
C HIS A 127 -16.85 -4.23 22.51
N MET A 128 -16.10 -4.82 21.58
CA MET A 128 -14.71 -5.25 21.80
C MET A 128 -13.75 -4.13 21.38
N THR A 129 -12.81 -3.81 22.26
CA THR A 129 -11.77 -2.78 22.05
C THR A 129 -10.39 -3.36 22.31
N LEU A 130 -9.38 -2.89 21.61
CA LEU A 130 -7.98 -3.22 21.83
C LEU A 130 -7.21 -1.96 22.25
N GLU A 131 -6.42 -2.08 23.31
CA GLU A 131 -5.49 -1.04 23.74
C GLU A 131 -4.09 -1.62 23.87
N PHE A 132 -3.09 -0.89 23.37
CA PHE A 132 -1.69 -1.27 23.54
C PHE A 132 -1.04 -0.49 24.68
N TYR A 133 -0.14 -1.16 25.39
CA TYR A 133 0.63 -0.59 26.50
C TYR A 133 2.11 -0.90 26.34
N GLU A 134 2.94 0.05 26.71
CA GLU A 134 4.40 -0.06 26.74
C GLU A 134 4.88 0.09 28.19
N TRP A 135 6.02 -0.52 28.49
CA TRP A 135 6.67 -0.38 29.78
C TRP A 135 7.50 0.92 29.79
N GLY A 136 7.30 1.75 30.82
CA GLY A 136 8.03 3.00 30.97
C GLY A 136 9.52 2.77 31.21
N GLY A 137 10.36 3.22 30.28
CA GLY A 137 11.81 3.38 30.44
C GLY A 137 12.20 4.84 30.23
N ASP A 138 13.06 5.35 31.12
CA ASP A 138 13.67 6.71 31.14
C ASP A 138 12.77 7.90 31.52
N GLY A 139 12.22 7.89 32.75
CA GLY A 139 11.65 9.11 33.34
C GLY A 139 10.90 8.97 34.66
N ALA A 140 10.78 7.76 35.22
CA ALA A 140 10.27 7.58 36.58
C ALA A 140 11.40 7.85 37.58
N GLU A 141 11.71 9.13 37.82
CA GLU A 141 12.43 9.48 39.05
C GLU A 141 11.63 8.95 40.24
N ASP A 142 12.34 8.22 41.11
CA ASP A 142 11.86 7.70 42.38
C ASP A 142 11.30 8.83 43.25
N ILE A 143 10.02 9.14 43.09
CA ILE A 143 9.26 9.87 44.10
C ILE A 143 8.92 8.87 45.21
N ALA A 144 9.88 8.74 46.13
CA ALA A 144 9.72 8.34 47.52
C ALA A 144 8.57 7.34 47.82
N GLY A 145 8.90 6.05 47.78
CA GLY A 145 8.35 5.08 48.75
C GLY A 145 6.87 4.69 48.62
N LYS A 146 6.24 4.85 47.45
CA LYS A 146 4.94 4.24 47.13
C LYS A 146 4.97 3.57 45.76
N SER A 147 5.45 2.32 45.69
CA SER A 147 5.44 1.52 44.46
C SER A 147 4.02 1.02 44.13
N SER A 148 3.18 1.90 43.58
CA SER A 148 2.02 1.47 42.80
C SER A 148 2.43 1.46 41.33
N VAL A 149 2.76 0.28 40.81
CA VAL A 149 3.25 0.01 39.44
C VAL A 149 2.24 0.36 38.33
N SER A 150 1.07 0.94 38.66
CA SER A 150 0.18 1.52 37.64
C SER A 150 0.78 2.76 36.95
N THR A 151 1.90 3.28 37.43
CA THR A 151 2.71 4.31 36.76
C THR A 151 3.71 3.74 35.75
N ALA A 152 3.90 2.42 35.67
CA ALA A 152 4.91 1.81 34.81
C ALA A 152 4.40 1.37 33.42
N LEU A 153 3.08 1.29 33.21
CA LEU A 153 2.49 0.96 31.90
C LEU A 153 1.79 2.20 31.33
N HIS A 154 2.30 2.72 30.23
CA HIS A 154 1.65 3.82 29.51
C HIS A 154 0.91 3.29 28.29
N LYS A 155 -0.30 3.81 28.07
CA LYS A 155 -1.08 3.48 26.88
C LYS A 155 -0.42 4.09 25.64
N VAL A 156 -0.26 3.27 24.62
CA VAL A 156 0.35 3.62 23.34
C VAL A 156 -0.74 3.73 22.28
N GLY A 157 -0.84 4.91 21.66
CA GLY A 157 -1.77 5.14 20.55
C GLY A 157 -3.26 5.10 20.91
N PRO A 158 -4.14 5.07 19.89
CA PRO A 158 -5.59 5.10 20.06
C PRO A 158 -6.15 3.73 20.52
N THR A 159 -7.35 3.76 21.09
CA THR A 159 -8.15 2.53 21.27
C THR A 159 -8.66 2.05 19.91
N LEU A 160 -8.41 0.79 19.59
CA LEU A 160 -8.80 0.17 18.32
C LEU A 160 -10.02 -0.75 18.53
N GLY A 161 -10.72 -1.11 17.46
CA GLY A 161 -11.69 -2.20 17.52
C GLY A 161 -11.00 -3.53 17.86
N GLY A 162 -11.67 -4.40 18.61
CA GLY A 162 -11.11 -5.69 19.02
C GLY A 162 -10.89 -6.63 17.82
N PRO A 163 -9.64 -6.98 17.48
CA PRO A 163 -9.34 -7.89 16.38
C PRO A 163 -9.54 -9.35 16.80
N LEU A 164 -9.68 -10.22 15.80
CA LEU A 164 -9.69 -11.68 15.94
C LEU A 164 -8.29 -12.23 16.24
N LEU A 165 -7.26 -11.62 15.64
CA LEU A 165 -5.86 -12.04 15.76
C LEU A 165 -4.95 -10.82 15.68
N VAL A 166 -3.87 -10.84 16.46
CA VAL A 166 -2.77 -9.87 16.39
C VAL A 166 -1.47 -10.63 16.25
N GLU A 167 -0.73 -10.36 15.18
CA GLU A 167 0.58 -10.98 14.95
C GLU A 167 1.63 -9.88 14.73
N TRP A 168 2.68 -9.91 15.56
CA TRP A 168 3.82 -9.02 15.44
C TRP A 168 4.87 -9.60 14.51
N GLU A 169 5.48 -8.74 13.71
CA GLU A 169 6.69 -9.10 12.99
C GLU A 169 7.85 -9.32 13.97
N HIS A 170 8.83 -10.16 13.60
CA HIS A 170 9.99 -10.47 14.45
C HIS A 170 10.76 -9.25 14.94
N SER A 171 10.85 -8.19 14.14
CA SER A 171 11.50 -6.93 14.54
C SER A 171 10.72 -6.13 15.59
N GLY A 172 9.44 -6.47 15.80
CA GLY A 172 8.51 -5.74 16.64
C GLY A 172 8.00 -4.42 16.05
N LYS A 173 8.48 -4.01 14.87
CA LYS A 173 8.15 -2.72 14.28
C LYS A 173 6.78 -2.69 13.60
N TYR A 174 6.35 -3.82 13.05
CA TYR A 174 5.08 -3.96 12.34
C TYR A 174 4.20 -5.00 13.03
N ALA A 175 2.90 -4.78 13.02
CA ALA A 175 1.90 -5.75 13.45
C ALA A 175 0.74 -5.79 12.46
N VAL A 176 0.13 -6.96 12.32
CA VAL A 176 -1.15 -7.12 11.61
C VAL A 176 -2.26 -7.37 12.62
N LEU A 177 -3.37 -6.63 12.45
CA LEU A 177 -4.61 -6.77 13.19
C LEU A 177 -5.65 -7.37 12.23
N VAL A 178 -6.14 -8.55 12.54
CA VAL A 178 -7.12 -9.27 11.69
C VAL A 178 -8.52 -9.04 12.19
N TYR A 179 -9.41 -8.61 11.32
CA TYR A 179 -10.85 -8.45 11.54
C TYR A 179 -11.64 -9.39 10.61
N PRO A 180 -12.96 -9.57 10.81
CA PRO A 180 -13.75 -10.51 10.01
C PRO A 180 -13.65 -10.28 8.48
N THR A 181 -13.58 -9.03 8.05
CA THR A 181 -13.62 -8.63 6.63
C THR A 181 -12.43 -7.78 6.19
N LYS A 182 -11.45 -7.56 7.07
CA LYS A 182 -10.27 -6.74 6.76
C LYS A 182 -9.08 -7.04 7.66
N CYS A 183 -7.90 -6.72 7.18
CA CYS A 183 -6.66 -6.74 7.95
C CYS A 183 -6.05 -5.33 7.96
N HIS A 184 -5.65 -4.86 9.14
CA HIS A 184 -4.93 -3.59 9.29
C HIS A 184 -3.47 -3.86 9.65
N VAL A 185 -2.55 -3.24 8.92
CA VAL A 185 -1.12 -3.25 9.27
C VAL A 185 -0.80 -1.96 10.00
N ILE A 186 -0.26 -2.09 11.21
CA ILE A 186 0.18 -0.98 12.05
C ILE A 186 1.71 -0.98 12.16
N LYS A 187 2.27 0.21 12.28
CA LYS A 187 3.69 0.43 12.59
C LYS A 187 3.82 1.04 13.97
N TRP A 188 4.70 0.46 14.76
CA TRP A 188 5.10 1.00 16.05
C TRP A 188 6.46 1.70 15.93
N GLU A 189 6.49 2.99 16.25
CA GLU A 189 7.72 3.77 16.34
C GLU A 189 8.11 3.89 17.82
N GLY A 190 8.87 2.90 18.31
CA GLY A 190 9.16 2.71 19.74
C GLY A 190 9.69 3.92 20.52
N HIS A 191 10.20 4.96 19.86
CA HIS A 191 10.68 6.18 20.55
C HIS A 191 9.60 7.24 20.78
N SER A 192 8.43 7.10 20.14
CA SER A 192 7.38 8.13 20.17
C SER A 192 6.07 7.65 20.80
N SER A 193 6.00 6.38 21.20
CA SER A 193 4.78 5.68 21.63
C SER A 193 3.60 5.93 20.69
N LYS A 194 3.88 6.11 19.39
CA LYS A 194 2.87 6.28 18.33
C LYS A 194 2.68 4.98 17.58
N LEU A 195 1.41 4.63 17.42
CA LEU A 195 0.95 3.61 16.50
C LEU A 195 0.41 4.29 15.25
N LEU A 196 1.01 3.97 14.11
CA LEU A 196 0.63 4.52 12.81
C LEU A 196 -0.07 3.43 11.99
N PRO A 197 -1.31 3.67 11.52
CA PRO A 197 -1.93 2.79 10.53
C PRO A 197 -1.17 2.94 9.21
N LEU A 198 -0.68 1.84 8.64
CA LEU A 198 -0.01 1.83 7.34
C LEU A 198 -0.94 1.40 6.23
N HIS A 199 -1.58 0.24 6.39
CA HIS A 199 -2.36 -0.38 5.34
C HIS A 199 -3.66 -0.97 5.87
N GLU A 200 -4.69 -0.91 5.04
CA GLU A 200 -5.93 -1.63 5.19
C GLU A 200 -6.11 -2.54 3.99
N MET A 201 -6.25 -3.84 4.25
CA MET A 201 -6.42 -4.88 3.24
C MET A 201 -7.81 -5.46 3.41
N SER A 202 -8.66 -5.31 2.40
CA SER A 202 -9.98 -5.93 2.41
C SER A 202 -9.87 -7.43 2.17
N THR A 203 -10.48 -8.23 3.05
CA THR A 203 -10.48 -9.69 2.96
C THR A 203 -11.93 -10.16 2.86
N PRO A 204 -12.38 -10.63 1.69
CA PRO A 204 -13.79 -11.02 1.49
C PRO A 204 -14.19 -12.22 2.36
N ARG A 205 -13.20 -13.01 2.80
CA ARG A 205 -13.35 -14.14 3.70
C ARG A 205 -12.48 -13.94 4.94
N PRO A 206 -12.91 -14.44 6.10
CA PRO A 206 -12.18 -14.27 7.33
C PRO A 206 -10.81 -14.96 7.25
N VAL A 207 -9.76 -14.22 7.58
CA VAL A 207 -8.41 -14.76 7.68
C VAL A 207 -8.31 -15.63 8.93
N GLN A 208 -7.84 -16.85 8.76
CA GLN A 208 -7.77 -17.86 9.80
C GLN A 208 -6.39 -17.93 10.45
N SER A 209 -5.34 -17.72 9.65
CA SER A 209 -3.97 -17.65 10.14
C SER A 209 -3.14 -16.65 9.34
N VAL A 210 -2.14 -16.09 10.01
CA VAL A 210 -1.18 -15.16 9.43
C VAL A 210 0.23 -15.55 9.84
N LEU A 211 1.22 -15.19 9.03
CA LEU A 211 2.62 -15.46 9.32
C LEU A 211 3.50 -14.35 8.73
N TRP A 212 4.37 -13.77 9.55
CA TRP A 212 5.41 -12.85 9.08
C TRP A 212 6.70 -13.60 8.75
N VAL A 213 7.27 -13.34 7.57
CA VAL A 213 8.59 -13.83 7.17
C VAL A 213 9.33 -12.72 6.44
N HIS A 214 10.38 -12.15 7.06
CA HIS A 214 11.25 -11.13 6.46
C HIS A 214 10.48 -10.01 5.73
N HIS A 215 9.64 -9.26 6.45
CA HIS A 215 8.75 -8.21 5.91
C HIS A 215 7.68 -8.65 4.88
N ALA A 216 7.56 -9.95 4.58
CA ALA A 216 6.44 -10.51 3.84
C ALA A 216 5.38 -11.06 4.82
N LEU A 217 4.13 -10.70 4.59
CA LEU A 217 2.98 -11.16 5.36
C LEU A 217 2.21 -12.21 4.57
N PHE A 218 2.14 -13.42 5.10
CA PHE A 218 1.29 -14.47 4.58
C PHE A 218 -0.04 -14.48 5.33
N THR A 219 -1.13 -14.68 4.59
CA THR A 219 -2.48 -14.84 5.16
C THR A 219 -3.14 -16.07 4.54
N ALA A 220 -3.81 -16.88 5.36
CA ALA A 220 -4.60 -18.01 4.90
C ALA A 220 -6.08 -17.80 5.23
N THR A 221 -6.93 -17.97 4.22
CA THR A 221 -8.37 -18.18 4.35
C THR A 221 -8.68 -19.67 4.15
N GLU A 222 -9.96 -20.05 4.16
CA GLU A 222 -10.40 -21.43 3.90
C GLU A 222 -10.05 -21.95 2.49
N ASP A 223 -9.77 -21.03 1.58
CA ASP A 223 -9.65 -21.28 0.15
C ASP A 223 -8.45 -20.63 -0.52
N GLU A 224 -7.86 -19.61 0.08
CA GLU A 224 -6.77 -18.85 -0.53
C GLU A 224 -5.62 -18.64 0.45
N ILE A 225 -4.40 -18.76 -0.07
CA ILE A 225 -3.19 -18.30 0.61
C ILE A 225 -2.65 -17.13 -0.19
N LYS A 226 -2.53 -15.98 0.48
CA LYS A 226 -1.98 -14.75 -0.11
C LYS A 226 -0.69 -14.36 0.58
N CYS A 227 0.22 -13.77 -0.18
CA CYS A 227 1.43 -13.12 0.32
C CYS A 227 1.41 -11.65 -0.02
N TYR A 228 1.65 -10.82 0.98
CA TYR A 228 1.69 -9.37 0.89
C TYR A 228 3.11 -8.89 1.17
N PHE A 229 3.64 -8.12 0.24
CA PHE A 229 4.89 -7.37 0.40
C PHE A 229 4.53 -5.94 0.73
N ILE A 230 4.80 -5.54 1.97
CA ILE A 230 4.39 -4.25 2.51
C ILE A 230 5.59 -3.31 2.50
N CYS A 231 5.49 -2.19 1.79
CA CYS A 231 6.54 -1.19 1.79
C CYS A 231 6.01 0.25 1.79
N GLY A 232 6.27 0.97 2.88
CA GLY A 232 5.92 2.38 3.01
C GLY A 232 4.42 2.62 2.80
N SER A 233 4.07 3.15 1.63
CA SER A 233 2.68 3.42 1.23
C SER A 233 2.16 2.46 0.15
N ARG A 234 2.94 1.48 -0.28
CA ARG A 234 2.56 0.50 -1.32
C ARG A 234 2.45 -0.90 -0.74
N THR A 235 1.52 -1.67 -1.29
CA THR A 235 1.37 -3.09 -0.98
C THR A 235 1.30 -3.85 -2.29
N PHE A 236 2.12 -4.90 -2.40
CA PHE A 236 2.07 -5.84 -3.52
C PHE A 236 1.55 -7.16 -2.99
N SER A 237 0.63 -7.81 -3.71
CA SER A 237 0.00 -9.05 -3.26
C SER A 237 0.02 -10.12 -4.33
N PHE A 238 0.30 -11.35 -3.93
CA PHE A 238 0.23 -12.53 -4.78
C PHE A 238 -0.70 -13.57 -4.17
N VAL A 239 -1.53 -14.19 -5.00
CA VAL A 239 -2.29 -15.38 -4.62
C VAL A 239 -1.41 -16.59 -4.86
N ILE A 240 -0.90 -17.17 -3.79
CA ILE A 240 0.04 -18.31 -3.87
C ILE A 240 -0.73 -19.60 -4.10
N ALA A 241 -1.86 -19.77 -3.42
CA ALA A 241 -2.73 -20.91 -3.60
C ALA A 241 -4.20 -20.50 -3.56
N SER A 242 -5.04 -21.14 -4.35
CA SER A 242 -6.49 -20.92 -4.37
C SER A 242 -7.22 -22.25 -4.62
N THR A 243 -8.48 -22.39 -4.19
CA THR A 243 -9.37 -23.52 -4.54
C THR A 243 -10.15 -23.29 -5.83
N THR A 244 -10.33 -22.03 -6.22
CA THR A 244 -11.20 -21.60 -7.33
C THR A 244 -10.45 -21.25 -8.61
N SER A 245 -9.13 -21.08 -8.54
CA SER A 245 -8.32 -20.84 -9.74
C SER A 245 -8.28 -22.09 -10.62
N CYS A 246 -8.48 -21.91 -11.93
CA CYS A 246 -8.22 -22.95 -12.91
C CYS A 246 -6.74 -23.33 -12.83
N PHE A 247 -6.44 -24.53 -12.35
CA PHE A 247 -5.08 -25.06 -12.37
C PHE A 247 -4.80 -25.51 -13.80
N ASP A 248 -4.24 -24.62 -14.61
CA ASP A 248 -3.52 -25.08 -15.79
C ASP A 248 -2.43 -26.01 -15.27
N GLY A 249 -2.49 -27.28 -15.67
CA GLY A 249 -1.73 -28.37 -15.08
C GLY A 249 -0.22 -28.19 -15.24
N GLN A 250 0.40 -27.37 -14.41
CA GLN A 250 1.84 -27.36 -14.16
C GLN A 250 2.18 -28.48 -13.16
N GLU A 251 1.79 -29.71 -13.50
CA GLU A 251 2.63 -30.85 -13.15
C GLU A 251 3.71 -30.89 -14.23
N GLU A 252 4.97 -30.72 -13.81
CA GLU A 252 6.17 -30.84 -14.65
C GLU A 252 6.25 -29.82 -15.80
N MET A 253 6.89 -28.68 -15.51
CA MET A 253 7.43 -27.78 -16.51
C MET A 253 8.43 -28.57 -17.38
N ASN A 254 7.93 -29.14 -18.48
CA ASN A 254 8.73 -29.62 -19.58
C ASN A 254 9.67 -28.48 -20.02
N GLN A 255 10.90 -28.85 -20.33
CA GLN A 255 12.05 -27.99 -20.62
C GLN A 255 11.88 -27.19 -21.93
N THR A 256 10.94 -26.25 -21.95
CA THR A 256 10.98 -25.10 -22.87
C THR A 256 11.33 -23.88 -22.05
N VAL A 257 12.32 -23.12 -22.52
CA VAL A 257 12.89 -21.93 -21.87
C VAL A 257 11.87 -20.79 -21.95
N ASP A 258 10.73 -20.95 -21.29
CA ASP A 258 9.77 -19.87 -21.13
C ASP A 258 10.19 -19.05 -19.90
N LEU A 259 10.48 -17.78 -20.15
CA LEU A 259 10.74 -16.80 -19.11
C LEU A 259 9.52 -16.72 -18.19
N ALA A 260 9.76 -16.57 -16.89
CA ALA A 260 8.69 -16.57 -15.91
C ALA A 260 7.86 -15.28 -15.97
N ASP A 261 6.55 -15.41 -16.17
CA ASP A 261 5.55 -14.36 -15.99
C ASP A 261 5.09 -14.26 -14.53
N PHE A 262 3.98 -13.58 -14.23
CA PHE A 262 3.45 -13.52 -12.87
C PHE A 262 3.04 -14.93 -12.36
N PRO A 263 3.27 -15.23 -11.07
CA PRO A 263 2.97 -16.55 -10.53
C PRO A 263 1.47 -16.84 -10.58
N ALA A 264 1.12 -17.97 -11.19
CA ALA A 264 -0.23 -18.53 -11.10
C ALA A 264 -0.46 -19.19 -9.73
N ALA A 265 -1.71 -19.15 -9.26
CA ALA A 265 -2.07 -19.74 -7.98
C ALA A 265 -1.99 -21.28 -8.05
N GLN A 266 -1.29 -21.87 -7.08
CA GLN A 266 -1.23 -23.32 -6.88
C GLN A 266 -2.53 -23.86 -6.28
N ARG A 267 -2.69 -25.18 -6.31
CA ARG A 267 -3.82 -25.85 -5.69
C ARG A 267 -3.81 -25.68 -4.17
N HIS A 268 -4.86 -25.06 -3.66
CA HIS A 268 -5.06 -24.93 -2.23
C HIS A 268 -5.33 -26.31 -1.60
N PRO A 269 -4.70 -26.65 -0.45
CA PRO A 269 -4.91 -27.92 0.25
C PRO A 269 -6.35 -28.20 0.68
N GLY A 270 -7.17 -27.15 0.80
CA GLY A 270 -8.58 -27.22 1.18
C GLY A 270 -8.81 -27.17 2.68
N GLY A 271 -9.90 -26.50 3.08
CA GLY A 271 -10.30 -26.38 4.48
C GLY A 271 -9.40 -25.43 5.28
N PRO A 272 -9.56 -25.42 6.61
CA PRO A 272 -8.89 -24.44 7.45
C PRO A 272 -7.40 -24.77 7.68
N LEU A 273 -6.54 -23.79 7.43
CA LEU A 273 -5.08 -23.94 7.46
C LEU A 273 -4.42 -23.03 8.51
N MET A 274 -3.42 -23.60 9.18
CA MET A 274 -2.48 -22.88 10.05
C MET A 274 -1.15 -22.74 9.32
N LEU A 275 -0.69 -21.50 9.12
CA LEU A 275 0.65 -21.22 8.59
C LEU A 275 1.70 -21.49 9.68
N LEU A 276 2.69 -22.33 9.39
CA LEU A 276 3.69 -22.76 10.37
C LEU A 276 5.04 -22.06 10.17
N GLY A 277 5.46 -21.85 8.94
CA GLY A 277 6.78 -21.32 8.63
C GLY A 277 7.17 -21.48 7.18
N VAL A 278 8.27 -20.83 6.80
CA VAL A 278 8.91 -21.04 5.50
C VAL A 278 10.21 -21.81 5.69
N PHE A 279 10.36 -22.92 4.99
CA PHE A 279 11.56 -23.75 5.02
C PHE A 279 11.92 -24.22 3.61
N GLN A 280 13.18 -24.03 3.21
CA GLN A 280 13.69 -24.42 1.88
C GLN A 280 12.76 -24.00 0.72
N GLU A 281 12.38 -22.72 0.67
CA GLU A 281 11.53 -22.15 -0.38
C GLU A 281 10.13 -22.80 -0.46
N LYS A 282 9.65 -23.35 0.65
CA LYS A 282 8.30 -23.88 0.78
C LYS A 282 7.62 -23.28 2.00
N LEU A 283 6.36 -22.89 1.84
CA LEU A 283 5.49 -22.51 2.93
C LEU A 283 4.87 -23.79 3.51
N LEU A 284 5.13 -24.04 4.78
CA LEU A 284 4.57 -25.17 5.52
C LEU A 284 3.25 -24.76 6.16
N CYS A 285 2.21 -25.54 5.87
CA CYS A 285 0.85 -25.33 6.37
C CYS A 285 0.37 -26.58 7.10
N GLY A 286 -0.19 -26.43 8.29
CA GLY A 286 -0.88 -27.50 9.00
C GLY A 286 -2.39 -27.46 8.75
N GLY A 287 -2.97 -28.59 8.35
CA GLY A 287 -4.43 -28.74 8.31
C GLY A 287 -4.98 -28.91 9.72
N ILE A 288 -5.81 -27.97 10.18
CA ILE A 288 -6.29 -27.95 11.57
C ILE A 288 -7.16 -29.17 11.87
N MET A 289 -7.92 -29.64 10.88
CA MET A 289 -8.86 -30.77 11.04
C MET A 289 -8.25 -32.12 10.65
N HIS A 290 -7.29 -32.15 9.73
CA HIS A 290 -6.81 -33.39 9.11
C HIS A 290 -5.49 -33.91 9.67
N GLN A 291 -4.86 -33.20 10.62
CA GLN A 291 -3.51 -33.50 11.14
C GLN A 291 -2.47 -33.75 10.03
N SER A 292 -2.70 -33.18 8.85
CA SER A 292 -1.85 -33.29 7.68
C SER A 292 -0.97 -32.06 7.56
N MET A 293 0.27 -32.27 7.15
CA MET A 293 1.19 -31.19 6.81
C MET A 293 1.20 -31.03 5.30
N HIS A 294 0.94 -29.81 4.84
CA HIS A 294 0.96 -29.44 3.44
C HIS A 294 2.15 -28.50 3.19
N SER A 295 2.73 -28.59 2.00
CA SER A 295 3.78 -27.67 1.57
C SER A 295 3.36 -26.98 0.29
N VAL A 296 3.37 -25.66 0.28
CA VAL A 296 3.13 -24.84 -0.91
C VAL A 296 4.47 -24.31 -1.40
N THR A 297 4.76 -24.48 -2.68
CA THR A 297 6.08 -24.16 -3.23
C THR A 297 6.22 -22.66 -3.47
N LEU A 298 7.34 -22.06 -3.08
CA LEU A 298 7.63 -20.64 -3.28
C LEU A 298 8.73 -20.39 -4.32
N LYS A 299 9.14 -21.43 -5.06
CA LYS A 299 10.26 -21.41 -6.02
C LYS A 299 10.08 -20.54 -7.26
N HIS A 300 8.91 -19.97 -7.45
CA HIS A 300 8.63 -19.16 -8.64
C HIS A 300 9.60 -17.96 -8.72
N PRO A 301 10.30 -17.71 -9.86
CA PRO A 301 11.33 -16.68 -9.96
C PRO A 301 10.88 -15.28 -9.52
N VAL A 302 9.71 -14.83 -9.96
CA VAL A 302 9.13 -13.53 -9.53
C VAL A 302 8.90 -13.46 -8.02
N LEU A 303 8.44 -14.56 -7.41
CA LEU A 303 8.20 -14.60 -5.97
C LEU A 303 9.53 -14.61 -5.20
N GLN A 304 10.51 -15.39 -5.66
CA GLN A 304 11.86 -15.42 -5.11
C GLN A 304 12.54 -14.04 -5.19
N PHE A 305 12.41 -13.34 -6.31
CA PHE A 305 12.86 -11.96 -6.45
C PHE A 305 12.26 -11.07 -5.36
N CYS A 306 10.93 -11.08 -5.21
CA CYS A 306 10.25 -10.27 -4.19
C CYS A 306 10.69 -10.64 -2.77
N MET A 307 10.90 -11.93 -2.49
CA MET A 307 11.38 -12.42 -1.19
C MET A 307 12.81 -11.98 -0.89
N PHE A 308 13.73 -12.04 -1.84
CA PHE A 308 15.11 -11.56 -1.65
C PHE A 308 15.17 -10.05 -1.40
N VAL A 309 14.33 -9.28 -2.10
CA VAL A 309 14.21 -7.84 -1.86
C VAL A 309 13.64 -7.56 -0.48
N ALA A 310 12.58 -8.27 -0.06
CA ALA A 310 11.99 -8.10 1.28
C ALA A 310 12.96 -8.50 2.42
N GLN A 311 13.84 -9.47 2.16
CA GLN A 311 14.95 -9.84 3.06
C GLN A 311 16.07 -8.79 3.12
N GLY A 312 16.08 -7.80 2.23
CA GLY A 312 17.10 -6.77 2.16
C GLY A 312 18.37 -7.20 1.40
N VAL A 313 18.27 -8.19 0.50
CA VAL A 313 19.40 -8.70 -0.31
C VAL A 313 19.13 -8.49 -1.81
N PRO A 314 19.11 -7.22 -2.29
CA PRO A 314 18.71 -6.91 -3.67
C PRO A 314 19.65 -7.53 -4.72
N LYS A 315 20.95 -7.70 -4.41
CA LYS A 315 21.91 -8.32 -5.33
C LYS A 315 21.56 -9.75 -5.72
N ARG A 316 21.08 -10.55 -4.76
CA ARG A 316 20.58 -11.90 -5.02
C ARG A 316 19.28 -11.88 -5.81
N ALA A 317 18.46 -10.85 -5.65
CA ALA A 317 17.27 -10.67 -6.48
C ALA A 317 17.66 -10.44 -7.94
N LEU A 318 18.69 -9.63 -8.21
CA LEU A 318 19.18 -9.37 -9.58
C LEU A 318 19.68 -10.64 -10.29
N GLU A 319 20.22 -11.62 -9.57
CA GLU A 319 20.63 -12.93 -10.12
C GLU A 319 19.43 -13.73 -10.69
N VAL A 320 18.22 -13.46 -10.20
CA VAL A 320 16.98 -14.13 -10.63
C VAL A 320 16.37 -13.48 -11.87
N VAL A 321 16.67 -12.21 -12.13
CA VAL A 321 16.09 -11.40 -13.22
C VAL A 321 16.23 -12.05 -14.61
N PRO A 322 17.36 -12.69 -14.99
CA PRO A 322 17.48 -13.33 -16.31
C PRO A 322 16.47 -14.45 -16.56
N MET A 323 15.80 -14.96 -15.53
CA MET A 323 14.75 -15.99 -15.63
C MET A 323 13.34 -15.41 -15.74
N ILE A 324 13.17 -14.09 -15.72
CA ILE A 324 11.88 -13.38 -15.70
C ILE A 324 11.61 -12.75 -17.07
N SER A 325 10.33 -12.67 -17.47
CA SER A 325 9.94 -12.09 -18.75
C SER A 325 10.25 -10.59 -18.84
N ALA A 326 10.55 -10.13 -20.06
CA ALA A 326 10.96 -8.74 -20.31
C ALA A 326 9.87 -7.72 -19.94
N ASP A 327 8.60 -8.12 -20.07
CA ASP A 327 7.43 -7.29 -19.77
C ASP A 327 7.32 -6.94 -18.28
N LEU A 328 7.94 -7.74 -17.41
CA LEU A 328 7.92 -7.53 -15.96
C LEU A 328 9.10 -6.71 -15.44
N LEU A 329 10.11 -6.42 -16.25
CA LEU A 329 11.35 -5.77 -15.79
C LEU A 329 11.11 -4.35 -15.24
N ASP A 330 10.20 -3.60 -15.85
CA ASP A 330 9.77 -2.27 -15.38
C ASP A 330 9.06 -2.36 -14.01
N TRP A 331 8.27 -3.41 -13.82
CA TRP A 331 7.62 -3.70 -12.54
C TRP A 331 8.66 -4.09 -11.48
N MET A 332 9.65 -4.92 -11.83
CA MET A 332 10.71 -5.36 -10.91
C MET A 332 11.55 -4.17 -10.41
N ALA A 333 11.92 -3.25 -11.30
CA ALA A 333 12.62 -2.02 -10.94
C ALA A 333 11.77 -1.14 -10.01
N THR A 334 10.47 -1.01 -10.30
CA THR A 334 9.54 -0.27 -9.43
C THR A 334 9.37 -0.92 -8.06
N PHE A 335 9.44 -2.26 -8.00
CA PHE A 335 9.39 -3.00 -6.74
C PHE A 335 10.65 -2.77 -5.89
N LEU A 336 11.84 -2.87 -6.48
CA LEU A 336 13.12 -2.52 -5.80
C LEU A 336 13.12 -1.08 -5.28
N GLU A 337 12.66 -0.14 -6.13
CA GLU A 337 12.51 1.27 -5.78
C GLU A 337 11.58 1.45 -4.58
N ALA A 338 10.44 0.75 -4.56
CA ALA A 338 9.49 0.82 -3.46
C ALA A 338 10.15 0.40 -2.14
N PHE A 339 10.96 -0.66 -2.13
CA PHE A 339 11.70 -1.16 -0.96
C PHE A 339 12.93 -0.32 -0.57
N GLY A 340 13.20 0.78 -1.28
CA GLY A 340 14.30 1.70 -0.97
C GLY A 340 15.61 1.38 -1.66
N PHE A 341 15.64 0.39 -2.56
CA PHE A 341 16.84 -0.01 -3.31
C PHE A 341 16.89 0.71 -4.67
N ALA A 342 16.90 2.04 -4.65
CA ALA A 342 16.82 2.86 -5.86
C ALA A 342 18.04 2.70 -6.79
N ALA A 343 19.23 2.48 -6.24
CA ALA A 343 20.44 2.25 -7.04
C ALA A 343 20.38 0.88 -7.74
N ASP A 344 20.08 -0.19 -7.00
CA ASP A 344 19.95 -1.55 -7.56
C ASP A 344 18.79 -1.64 -8.57
N ALA A 345 17.75 -0.83 -8.42
CA ALA A 345 16.65 -0.74 -9.39
C ALA A 345 17.10 -0.25 -10.78
N LEU A 346 18.16 0.57 -10.86
CA LEU A 346 18.70 1.06 -12.13
C LEU A 346 19.57 0.00 -12.84
N ASP A 347 20.12 -0.94 -12.06
CA ASP A 347 20.96 -2.05 -12.53
C ASP A 347 20.14 -3.19 -13.15
N VAL A 348 18.81 -3.16 -13.03
CA VAL A 348 17.93 -4.13 -13.68
C VAL A 348 18.14 -4.07 -15.21
N PRO A 349 18.59 -5.17 -15.84
CA PRO A 349 18.82 -5.21 -17.28
C PRO A 349 17.48 -5.12 -18.01
N GLY A 350 17.43 -4.35 -19.09
CA GLY A 350 16.24 -4.26 -19.96
C GLY A 350 15.10 -3.36 -19.47
N THR A 351 15.21 -2.72 -18.31
CA THR A 351 14.23 -1.73 -17.85
C THR A 351 14.19 -0.51 -18.79
N SER A 352 12.99 0.00 -19.05
CA SER A 352 12.76 1.14 -19.93
C SER A 352 13.42 2.42 -19.41
N SER A 353 13.90 3.25 -20.34
CA SER A 353 14.49 4.57 -20.01
C SER A 353 13.49 5.46 -19.25
N HIS A 354 12.18 5.29 -19.50
CA HIS A 354 11.13 6.02 -18.80
C HIS A 354 11.12 5.72 -17.28
N VAL A 355 11.17 4.44 -16.91
CA VAL A 355 11.21 4.02 -15.49
C VAL A 355 12.52 4.46 -14.85
N LYS A 356 13.68 4.22 -15.50
CA LYS A 356 15.00 4.62 -14.95
C LYS A 356 15.07 6.11 -14.64
N VAL A 357 14.63 6.96 -15.57
CA VAL A 357 14.58 8.41 -15.38
C VAL A 357 13.62 8.80 -14.25
N SER A 358 12.44 8.16 -14.17
CA SER A 358 11.47 8.42 -13.10
C SER A 358 12.04 8.10 -11.72
N ILE A 359 12.78 6.98 -11.58
CA ILE A 359 13.48 6.61 -10.34
C ILE A 359 14.53 7.67 -10.00
N CYS A 360 15.36 8.09 -10.98
CA CYS A 360 16.39 9.09 -10.77
C CYS A 360 15.82 10.44 -10.33
N ILE A 361 14.71 10.89 -10.91
CA ILE A 361 14.02 12.12 -10.51
C ILE A 361 13.52 12.02 -9.06
N LYS A 362 12.89 10.90 -8.70
CA LYS A 362 12.30 10.71 -7.35
C LYS A 362 13.36 10.69 -6.25
N HIS A 363 14.50 10.07 -6.52
CA HIS A 363 15.60 9.88 -5.55
C HIS A 363 16.75 10.89 -5.73
N MET A 364 16.58 11.91 -6.58
CA MET A 364 17.57 12.96 -6.85
C MET A 364 18.96 12.41 -7.26
N LEU A 365 18.99 11.37 -8.09
CA LEU A 365 20.22 10.78 -8.61
C LEU A 365 20.73 11.58 -9.82
N VAL A 366 21.27 12.77 -9.55
CA VAL A 366 21.56 13.80 -10.56
C VAL A 366 22.57 13.35 -11.63
N HIS A 367 23.64 12.65 -11.24
CA HIS A 367 24.67 12.21 -12.19
C HIS A 367 24.13 11.16 -13.17
N THR A 368 23.49 10.11 -12.66
CA THR A 368 22.90 9.07 -13.50
C THR A 368 21.76 9.62 -14.38
N LEU A 369 21.01 10.59 -13.87
CA LEU A 369 19.99 11.28 -14.66
C LEU A 369 20.60 12.03 -15.85
N ALA A 370 21.73 12.71 -15.66
CA ALA A 370 22.42 13.44 -16.72
C ALA A 370 22.91 12.50 -17.83
N ASP A 371 23.39 11.31 -17.46
CA ASP A 371 23.84 10.29 -18.42
C ASP A 371 22.69 9.67 -19.22
N LEU A 372 21.52 9.49 -18.60
CA LEU A 372 20.34 8.89 -19.22
C LEU A 372 19.52 9.86 -20.07
N LEU A 373 19.62 11.17 -19.82
CA LEU A 373 18.79 12.17 -20.47
C LEU A 373 18.97 12.24 -22.00
N PRO A 374 20.20 12.17 -22.58
CA PRO A 374 20.38 12.12 -24.03
C PRO A 374 19.65 10.93 -24.68
N SER A 375 19.72 9.76 -24.05
CA SER A 375 19.00 8.55 -24.51
C SER A 375 17.49 8.74 -24.47
N LEU A 376 16.97 9.36 -23.39
CA LEU A 376 15.55 9.65 -23.28
C LEU A 376 15.07 10.59 -24.39
N VAL A 377 15.80 11.69 -24.63
CA VAL A 377 15.47 12.66 -25.70
C VAL A 377 15.51 11.98 -27.06
N ALA A 378 16.45 11.08 -27.32
CA ALA A 378 16.48 10.34 -28.58
C ALA A 378 15.32 9.35 -28.73
N SER A 379 14.88 8.72 -27.63
CA SER A 379 13.84 7.67 -27.65
C SER A 379 12.42 8.21 -27.85
N VAL A 380 12.13 9.41 -27.34
CA VAL A 380 10.80 10.01 -27.46
C VAL A 380 10.70 10.70 -28.83
N ALA A 381 9.82 10.24 -29.72
CA ALA A 381 9.72 10.80 -31.06
C ALA A 381 8.97 12.15 -31.12
N THR A 382 8.07 12.41 -30.17
CA THR A 382 7.18 13.57 -30.18
C THR A 382 7.63 14.64 -29.20
N ASP A 383 7.32 15.90 -29.51
CA ASP A 383 7.45 17.01 -28.57
C ASP A 383 6.41 16.90 -27.44
N SER A 384 6.66 17.60 -26.34
CA SER A 384 5.70 17.71 -25.24
C SER A 384 4.46 18.49 -25.65
N ALA A 385 3.30 18.08 -25.13
CA ALA A 385 2.01 18.71 -25.44
C ALA A 385 1.89 20.15 -24.91
N ASP A 386 2.57 20.45 -23.80
CA ASP A 386 2.56 21.75 -23.16
C ASP A 386 3.95 22.14 -22.62
N MET A 387 4.06 23.39 -22.16
CA MET A 387 5.25 23.92 -21.49
C MET A 387 5.10 23.90 -19.96
N MET A 388 4.15 23.14 -19.41
CA MET A 388 3.77 23.22 -17.99
C MET A 388 4.69 22.40 -17.08
N GLY A 389 5.72 21.75 -17.63
CA GLY A 389 6.65 20.93 -16.86
C GLY A 389 6.10 19.54 -16.53
N THR A 390 5.08 19.08 -17.25
CA THR A 390 4.41 17.79 -16.98
C THR A 390 5.12 16.61 -17.63
N SER A 391 5.82 16.84 -18.74
CA SER A 391 6.49 15.79 -19.48
C SER A 391 7.69 15.22 -18.73
N LEU A 392 8.06 13.97 -19.03
CA LEU A 392 9.19 13.33 -18.36
C LEU A 392 10.52 14.07 -18.66
N ILE A 393 10.70 14.55 -19.90
CA ILE A 393 11.89 15.31 -20.31
C ILE A 393 11.97 16.62 -19.53
N GLN A 394 10.86 17.37 -19.44
CA GLN A 394 10.82 18.63 -18.70
C GLN A 394 11.06 18.41 -17.20
N ARG A 395 10.45 17.38 -16.59
CA ARG A 395 10.68 17.02 -15.20
C ARG A 395 12.13 16.58 -14.93
N ALA A 396 12.75 15.87 -15.86
CA ALA A 396 14.15 15.49 -15.77
C ALA A 396 15.07 16.73 -15.80
N CYS A 397 14.83 17.66 -16.72
CA CYS A 397 15.60 18.90 -16.80
C CYS A 397 15.43 19.76 -15.54
N ALA A 398 14.20 19.89 -15.02
CA ALA A 398 13.94 20.59 -13.77
C ALA A 398 14.63 19.93 -12.57
N ALA A 399 14.72 18.60 -12.53
CA ALA A 399 15.46 17.88 -11.50
C ALA A 399 16.97 18.11 -11.61
N LEU A 400 17.55 18.13 -12.81
CA LEU A 400 18.96 18.42 -13.05
C LEU A 400 19.34 19.86 -12.66
N CYS A 401 18.54 20.85 -13.04
CA CYS A 401 18.77 22.25 -12.65
C CYS A 401 18.70 22.41 -11.13
N ARG A 402 17.72 21.79 -10.45
CA ARG A 402 17.67 21.76 -8.97
C ARG A 402 18.88 21.09 -8.33
N GLY A 403 19.49 20.12 -9.03
CA GLY A 403 20.72 19.45 -8.64
C GLY A 403 22.01 20.19 -9.02
N GLY A 404 21.92 21.39 -9.62
CA GLY A 404 23.08 22.19 -10.03
C GLY A 404 23.79 21.71 -11.31
N GLN A 405 23.16 20.85 -12.11
CA GLN A 405 23.72 20.33 -13.38
C GLN A 405 23.11 21.04 -14.60
N GLU A 406 23.07 22.37 -14.57
CA GLU A 406 22.52 23.20 -15.67
C GLU A 406 23.28 23.03 -16.98
N ALA A 407 24.60 22.79 -16.91
CA ALA A 407 25.45 22.56 -18.08
C ALA A 407 25.02 21.33 -18.89
N ALA A 408 24.55 20.27 -18.22
CA ALA A 408 24.06 19.06 -18.90
C ALA A 408 22.76 19.33 -19.68
N VAL A 409 21.88 20.17 -19.12
CA VAL A 409 20.64 20.59 -19.79
C VAL A 409 20.95 21.52 -20.97
N ALA A 410 21.87 22.47 -20.80
CA ALA A 410 22.29 23.37 -21.87
C ALA A 410 22.93 22.61 -23.05
N ALA A 411 23.69 21.54 -22.79
CA ALA A 411 24.30 20.72 -23.83
C ALA A 411 23.28 19.96 -24.70
N LEU A 412 22.07 19.70 -24.18
CA LEU A 412 21.02 18.96 -24.88
C LEU A 412 20.10 19.85 -25.74
N LEU A 413 20.10 21.16 -25.48
CA LEU A 413 19.27 22.14 -26.20
C LEU A 413 19.41 22.04 -27.73
N PRO A 414 20.62 21.94 -28.32
CA PRO A 414 20.77 21.86 -29.78
C PRO A 414 20.16 20.58 -30.36
N THR A 415 20.24 19.46 -29.63
CA THR A 415 19.67 18.17 -30.06
C THR A 415 18.14 18.23 -30.07
N CYS A 416 17.52 18.86 -29.06
CA CYS A 416 16.07 19.07 -29.03
C CYS A 416 15.58 19.95 -30.19
N MET A 417 16.32 21.02 -30.52
CA MET A 417 16.01 21.88 -31.66
C MET A 417 16.10 21.12 -33.00
N GLN A 418 17.13 20.28 -33.18
CA GLN A 418 17.27 19.45 -34.38
C GLN A 418 16.14 18.43 -34.55
N MET A 419 15.60 17.93 -33.44
CA MET A 419 14.48 16.98 -33.42
C MET A 419 13.10 17.66 -33.50
N ASN A 420 13.03 18.99 -33.71
CA ASN A 420 11.81 19.80 -33.72
C ASN A 420 10.98 19.70 -32.42
N LYS A 421 11.66 19.54 -31.27
CA LYS A 421 11.02 19.50 -29.93
C LYS A 421 11.07 20.86 -29.27
N TRP A 422 10.23 21.77 -29.77
CA TRP A 422 10.29 23.20 -29.44
C TRP A 422 9.80 23.48 -28.01
N ASN A 423 8.75 22.82 -27.55
CA ASN A 423 8.22 23.01 -26.19
C ASN A 423 9.22 22.53 -25.14
N ASP A 424 9.83 21.37 -25.36
CA ASP A 424 10.91 20.87 -24.49
C ASP A 424 12.12 21.78 -24.49
N ALA A 425 12.59 22.22 -25.67
CA ALA A 425 13.73 23.12 -25.79
C ALA A 425 13.47 24.47 -25.11
N LEU A 426 12.25 25.00 -25.22
CA LEU A 426 11.88 26.27 -24.60
C LEU A 426 11.86 26.16 -23.07
N VAL A 427 11.33 25.06 -22.52
CA VAL A 427 11.39 24.78 -21.07
C VAL A 427 12.82 24.63 -20.60
N MET A 428 13.68 23.94 -21.36
CA MET A 428 15.12 23.83 -21.03
C MET A 428 15.80 25.21 -20.98
N ALA A 429 15.55 26.08 -21.98
CA ALA A 429 16.10 27.43 -22.01
C ALA A 429 15.59 28.30 -20.84
N MET A 430 14.30 28.18 -20.47
CA MET A 430 13.74 28.84 -19.29
C MET A 430 14.41 28.38 -18.00
N LEU A 431 14.68 27.08 -17.85
CA LEU A 431 15.30 26.51 -16.65
C LEU A 431 16.76 26.92 -16.49
N VAL A 432 17.51 27.07 -17.59
CA VAL A 432 18.91 27.54 -17.59
C VAL A 432 19.00 29.07 -17.43
N GLN A 433 17.87 29.79 -17.50
CA GLN A 433 17.77 31.25 -17.40
C GLN A 433 18.58 32.04 -18.44
N ASP A 434 18.91 31.41 -19.57
CA ASP A 434 19.63 32.07 -20.65
C ASP A 434 18.64 32.66 -21.67
N ARG A 435 18.52 33.99 -21.64
CA ARG A 435 17.61 34.74 -22.51
C ARG A 435 18.00 34.70 -23.98
N ALA A 436 19.29 34.51 -24.27
CA ALA A 436 19.77 34.47 -25.65
C ALA A 436 19.35 33.17 -26.35
N THR A 437 19.54 32.02 -25.68
CA THR A 437 19.09 30.72 -26.18
C THR A 437 17.57 30.61 -26.24
N MET A 438 16.84 31.21 -25.28
CA MET A 438 15.38 31.30 -25.34
C MET A 438 14.89 32.05 -26.60
N ALA A 439 15.48 33.20 -26.90
CA ALA A 439 15.14 33.97 -28.10
C ALA A 439 15.47 33.18 -29.39
N GLN A 440 16.56 32.41 -29.40
CA GLN A 440 16.94 31.57 -30.54
C GLN A 440 15.97 30.41 -30.79
N VAL A 441 15.49 29.76 -29.72
CA VAL A 441 14.46 28.70 -29.81
C VAL A 441 13.15 29.28 -30.34
N LEU A 442 12.69 30.42 -29.81
CA LEU A 442 11.46 31.09 -30.25
C LEU A 442 11.54 31.56 -31.70
N ALA A 443 12.68 32.10 -32.12
CA ALA A 443 12.91 32.49 -33.52
C ALA A 443 12.85 31.28 -34.46
N SER A 444 13.43 30.15 -34.04
CA SER A 444 13.41 28.90 -34.82
C SER A 444 12.00 28.29 -34.90
N ASN A 445 11.18 28.46 -33.87
CA ASN A 445 9.77 28.06 -33.84
C ASN A 445 8.82 29.05 -34.57
N GLN A 446 9.37 30.06 -35.26
CA GLN A 446 8.62 31.11 -35.98
C GLN A 446 7.73 32.01 -35.08
N GLU A 447 7.94 32.01 -33.76
CA GLU A 447 7.28 32.92 -32.81
C GLU A 447 8.13 34.17 -32.57
N LEU A 448 8.39 34.89 -33.65
CA LEU A 448 9.33 36.01 -33.68
C LEU A 448 8.90 37.19 -32.78
N SER A 449 7.60 37.38 -32.52
CA SER A 449 7.09 38.41 -31.61
C SER A 449 7.57 38.19 -30.18
N HIS A 450 7.51 36.95 -29.69
CA HIS A 450 7.97 36.59 -28.35
C HIS A 450 9.50 36.52 -28.28
N ALA A 451 10.18 36.12 -29.37
CA ALA A 451 11.63 36.17 -29.49
C ALA A 451 12.17 37.61 -29.37
N LEU A 452 11.49 38.60 -29.97
CA LEU A 452 11.87 40.01 -29.90
C LEU A 452 11.76 40.55 -28.46
N HIS A 453 10.66 40.21 -27.77
CA HIS A 453 10.42 40.60 -26.38
C HIS A 453 11.43 40.00 -25.39
N THR A 454 11.88 38.77 -25.64
CA THR A 454 12.83 38.06 -24.75
C THR A 454 14.28 38.47 -24.99
N SER A 455 14.67 38.85 -26.21
CA SER A 455 16.07 39.11 -26.57
C SER A 455 16.62 40.49 -26.18
N ASN A 456 15.74 41.44 -25.85
CA ASN A 456 16.11 42.79 -25.40
C ASN A 456 17.26 43.43 -26.23
N LYS A 457 17.03 43.58 -27.55
CA LYS A 457 17.93 44.14 -28.60
C LYS A 457 18.85 43.12 -29.31
N ASN A 458 18.33 41.99 -29.77
CA ASN A 458 19.07 41.13 -30.69
C ASN A 458 18.79 41.52 -32.15
N ALA A 459 19.76 42.18 -32.79
CA ALA A 459 19.62 42.79 -34.12
C ALA A 459 19.23 41.78 -35.22
N ASP A 460 19.67 40.52 -35.09
CA ASP A 460 19.39 39.47 -36.06
C ASP A 460 17.92 39.01 -36.01
N VAL A 461 17.34 38.95 -34.80
CA VAL A 461 15.92 38.60 -34.61
C VAL A 461 15.01 39.75 -35.09
N GLU A 462 15.45 41.00 -34.85
CA GLU A 462 14.76 42.20 -35.31
C GLU A 462 14.78 42.32 -36.85
N ALA A 463 15.91 42.01 -37.49
CA ALA A 463 16.01 41.96 -38.95
C ALA A 463 15.11 40.87 -39.56
N GLN A 464 15.07 39.67 -38.96
CA GLN A 464 14.17 38.58 -39.39
C GLN A 464 12.70 38.92 -39.21
N TRP A 465 12.33 39.56 -38.10
CA TRP A 465 10.97 40.06 -37.87
C TRP A 465 10.56 41.09 -38.92
N ASN A 466 11.41 42.09 -39.15
CA ASN A 466 11.14 43.13 -40.15
C ASN A 466 11.01 42.55 -41.56
N GLN A 467 11.87 41.59 -41.92
CA GLN A 467 11.78 40.89 -43.21
C GLN A 467 10.49 40.06 -43.36
N GLN A 468 10.01 39.42 -42.28
CA GLN A 468 8.70 38.73 -42.31
C GLN A 468 7.53 39.71 -42.42
N MET A 469 7.60 40.84 -41.71
CA MET A 469 6.57 41.87 -41.74
C MET A 469 6.47 42.51 -43.14
N ASP A 470 7.60 42.75 -43.80
CA ASP A 470 7.68 43.28 -45.16
C ASP A 470 7.21 42.28 -46.22
N ALA A 471 7.44 40.97 -46.02
CA ALA A 471 7.05 39.93 -46.97
C ALA A 471 5.57 39.53 -46.90
N HIS A 472 4.93 39.64 -45.72
CA HIS A 472 3.58 39.07 -45.52
C HIS A 472 2.43 40.05 -45.35
N GLY A 473 2.62 41.35 -45.12
CA GLY A 473 1.60 42.42 -45.22
C GLY A 473 0.28 42.27 -44.41
N GLN A 474 0.03 41.11 -43.80
CA GLN A 474 -1.13 40.73 -43.03
C GLN A 474 -0.67 39.83 -41.90
N ILE A 475 -0.90 40.34 -40.70
CA ILE A 475 -0.69 39.68 -39.41
C ILE A 475 -1.43 38.33 -39.43
N ARG A 476 -0.72 37.21 -39.19
CA ARG A 476 -1.35 36.05 -38.56
C ARG A 476 -1.38 36.36 -37.06
N PRO A 477 -2.54 36.66 -36.46
CA PRO A 477 -2.60 36.83 -35.02
C PRO A 477 -2.15 35.51 -34.42
N ALA A 478 -1.30 35.58 -33.39
CA ALA A 478 -0.86 34.42 -32.62
C ALA A 478 -2.04 33.48 -32.39
N ARG A 479 -1.94 32.23 -32.85
CA ARG A 479 -2.88 31.18 -32.46
C ARG A 479 -2.55 30.80 -31.02
N PHE A 480 -2.83 31.67 -30.05
CA PHE A 480 -3.05 31.32 -28.63
C PHE A 480 -3.59 32.56 -27.91
N ALA A 481 -4.87 32.85 -28.14
CA ALA A 481 -5.67 33.54 -27.14
C ALA A 481 -6.09 32.51 -26.09
N GLY A 482 -5.40 32.50 -24.95
CA GLY A 482 -5.82 31.80 -23.75
C GLY A 482 -4.82 30.74 -23.27
N THR A 483 -3.90 31.15 -22.40
CA THR A 483 -3.59 30.55 -21.08
C THR A 483 -2.25 31.08 -20.57
N TRP A 484 -2.21 32.35 -20.13
CA TRP A 484 -1.20 32.84 -19.18
C TRP A 484 -1.84 33.96 -18.35
N MET A 485 -2.48 33.55 -17.26
CA MET A 485 -2.51 34.25 -15.96
C MET A 485 -2.40 33.20 -14.88
#